data_AF-A0A4Q6JGS8-F1
#
_entry.id   AF-A0A4Q6JGS8-F1
#
_cell.length_a   1.000
_cell.length_b   1.000
_cell.length_c   1.000
_cell.angle_alpha   90.00
_cell.angle_beta   90.00
_cell.angle_gamma   90.00
#
_symmetry.space_group_name_H-M   'P 1'
#
loop_
_entity.id
_entity.type
_entity.pdbx_description
1 polymer ?
#
loop_
_entity_poly.entity_id
_entity_poly.type
_entity_poly.pdbx_seq_one_letter_code
_entity_poly.pdbx_strand_id
1 'polypeptide(L)'
;MIAIILCFAYQHVIAQLLACLACLFLAILCFKKAQHAQPENGVIILEQAELRFVNDNLKIQGQIMAKSYVFANFVVLRLAGFYKSHWLIINAASVDEMSYSRLKRAIIAVQQPS
;
A
#
# COMPACT_ATOMS: atom_id res chain seq x y z
N MET A 1 -46.06 29.55 11.94
CA MET A 1 -45.69 28.15 11.64
C MET A 1 -44.69 27.99 10.50
N ILE A 2 -44.94 28.54 9.31
CA ILE A 2 -44.05 28.36 8.13
C ILE A 2 -42.61 28.86 8.37
N ALA A 3 -42.44 30.03 8.99
CA ALA A 3 -41.11 30.57 9.30
C ALA A 3 -40.29 29.68 10.26
N ILE A 4 -40.96 28.98 11.19
CA ILE A 4 -40.29 28.08 12.14
C ILE A 4 -39.81 26.82 11.42
N ILE A 5 -40.62 26.26 10.52
CA ILE A 5 -40.27 25.09 9.70
C ILE A 5 -39.10 25.42 8.76
N LEU A 6 -39.09 26.61 8.15
CA LEU A 6 -37.98 27.10 7.33
C LEU A 6 -36.67 27.24 8.11
N CYS A 7 -36.73 27.74 9.36
CA CYS A 7 -35.54 27.82 10.23
C CYS A 7 -34.96 26.43 10.57
N PHE A 8 -35.81 25.45 10.90
CA PHE A 8 -35.34 24.08 11.17
C PHE A 8 -34.77 23.41 9.92
N ALA A 9 -35.43 23.56 8.76
CA ALA A 9 -34.91 23.04 7.50
C ALA A 9 -33.54 23.66 7.14
N TYR A 10 -33.37 24.96 7.36
CA TYR A 10 -32.11 25.66 7.14
C TYR A 10 -30.99 25.18 8.07
N GLN A 11 -31.29 24.94 9.35
CA GLN A 11 -30.33 24.36 10.30
C GLN A 11 -29.91 22.94 9.90
N HIS A 12 -30.83 22.10 9.42
CA HIS A 12 -30.52 20.76 8.93
C HIS A 12 -29.66 20.77 7.66
N VAL A 13 -29.93 21.67 6.72
CA VAL A 13 -29.12 21.82 5.48
C VAL A 13 -27.70 22.31 5.82
N ILE A 14 -27.57 23.28 6.73
CA ILE A 14 -26.24 23.73 7.19
C ILE A 14 -25.49 22.59 7.87
N ALA A 15 -26.15 21.83 8.76
CA ALA A 15 -25.52 20.71 9.46
C ALA A 15 -25.05 19.61 8.50
N GLN A 16 -25.83 19.29 7.47
CA GLN A 16 -25.44 18.34 6.43
C GLN A 16 -24.26 18.84 5.61
N LEU A 17 -24.23 20.12 5.24
CA LEU A 17 -23.10 20.71 4.52
C LEU A 17 -21.82 20.67 5.36
N LEU A 18 -21.91 21.01 6.64
CA LEU A 18 -20.80 20.96 7.59
C LEU A 18 -20.27 19.54 7.79
N ALA A 19 -21.17 18.56 7.89
CA ALA A 19 -20.81 17.15 7.97
C ALA A 19 -20.11 16.66 6.69
N CYS A 20 -20.62 17.02 5.50
CA CYS A 20 -19.96 16.71 4.24
C CYS A 20 -18.56 17.31 4.16
N LEU A 21 -18.39 18.58 4.53
CA LEU A 21 -17.08 19.24 4.56
C LEU A 21 -16.13 18.57 5.56
N ALA A 22 -16.60 18.21 6.75
CA ALA A 22 -15.81 17.49 7.74
C ALA A 22 -15.36 16.11 7.24
N CYS A 23 -16.25 15.35 6.59
CA CYS A 23 -15.91 14.07 5.97
C CYS A 23 -14.88 14.23 4.85
N LEU A 24 -15.02 15.27 4.01
CA LEU A 24 -14.06 15.58 2.95
C LEU A 24 -12.69 15.91 3.53
N PHE A 25 -12.66 16.70 4.61
CA PHE A 25 -11.43 17.08 5.30
C PHE A 25 -10.74 15.85 5.92
N LEU A 26 -11.50 14.98 6.60
CA LEU A 26 -11.00 13.72 7.14
C LEU A 26 -10.47 12.79 6.04
N ALA A 27 -11.17 12.69 4.91
CA ALA A 27 -10.73 11.90 3.78
C ALA A 27 -9.38 12.40 3.23
N ILE A 28 -9.22 13.71 3.07
CA ILE A 28 -7.96 14.33 2.63
C ILE A 28 -6.82 14.06 3.63
N LEU A 29 -7.09 14.19 4.93
CA LEU A 29 -6.09 13.91 5.97
C LEU A 29 -5.65 12.44 5.97
N CYS A 30 -6.60 11.51 5.86
CA CYS A 30 -6.32 10.08 5.75
C CYS A 30 -5.50 9.77 4.49
N PHE A 31 -5.85 10.38 3.35
CA PHE A 31 -5.11 10.19 2.10
C PHE A 31 -3.67 10.71 2.19
N LYS A 32 -3.46 11.91 2.76
CA LYS A 32 -2.11 12.44 2.99
C LYS A 32 -1.29 11.56 3.92
N LYS A 33 -1.88 11.05 5.00
CA LYS A 33 -1.19 10.11 5.91
C LYS A 33 -0.82 8.80 5.20
N ALA A 34 -1.72 8.25 4.38
CA ALA A 34 -1.47 7.04 3.62
C ALA A 34 -0.35 7.24 2.59
N GLN A 35 -0.36 8.38 1.88
CA GLN A 35 0.74 8.74 0.97
C GLN A 35 2.07 8.85 1.70
N HIS A 36 2.11 9.49 2.86
CA HIS A 36 3.37 9.67 3.60
C HIS A 36 3.91 8.35 4.19
N ALA A 37 3.03 7.38 4.46
CA ALA A 37 3.43 6.05 4.89
C ALA A 37 3.97 5.19 3.74
N GLN A 38 3.68 5.53 2.48
CA GLN A 38 4.27 4.85 1.34
C GLN A 38 5.68 5.39 1.06
N PRO A 39 6.71 4.54 1.06
CA PRO A 39 8.04 4.96 0.67
C PRO A 39 8.06 5.41 -0.80
N GLU A 40 8.43 6.67 -1.06
CA GLU A 40 8.50 7.21 -2.44
C GLU A 40 9.59 6.54 -3.28
N ASN A 41 10.73 6.19 -2.66
CA ASN A 41 11.87 5.57 -3.33
C ASN A 41 12.47 4.45 -2.47
N GLY A 42 12.80 3.30 -3.06
CA GLY A 42 13.46 2.23 -2.31
C GLY A 42 14.24 1.32 -3.23
N VAL A 43 15.32 0.74 -2.72
CA VAL A 43 16.15 -0.22 -3.45
C VAL A 43 15.78 -1.63 -3.00
N ILE A 44 15.48 -2.48 -3.97
CA ILE A 44 15.28 -3.92 -3.75
C ILE A 44 16.57 -4.62 -4.16
N ILE A 45 17.21 -5.27 -3.19
CA ILE A 45 18.40 -6.08 -3.41
C ILE A 45 17.97 -7.55 -3.32
N LEU A 46 18.12 -8.29 -4.41
CA LEU A 46 17.96 -9.74 -4.45
C LEU A 46 19.32 -10.41 -4.19
N GLU A 47 19.43 -11.15 -3.09
CA GLU A 47 20.58 -11.98 -2.75
C GLU A 47 20.15 -13.45 -2.73
N GLN A 48 20.26 -14.12 -3.89
CA GLN A 48 20.01 -15.57 -4.12
C GLN A 48 18.61 -16.09 -3.72
N ALA A 49 18.23 -16.04 -2.45
CA ALA A 49 16.91 -16.38 -1.89
C ALA A 49 16.40 -15.35 -0.84
N GLU A 50 17.26 -14.42 -0.44
CA GLU A 50 16.91 -13.30 0.43
C GLU A 50 16.58 -12.06 -0.38
N LEU A 51 15.55 -11.36 0.07
CA LEU A 51 15.17 -10.07 -0.46
C LEU A 51 15.39 -9.03 0.64
N ARG A 52 16.22 -8.04 0.33
CA ARG A 52 16.42 -6.86 1.16
C ARG A 52 15.78 -5.65 0.48
N PHE A 53 14.75 -5.10 1.10
CA PHE A 53 14.20 -3.80 0.74
C PHE A 53 14.84 -2.73 1.63
N VAL A 54 15.44 -1.71 1.01
CA VAL A 54 16.07 -0.59 1.71
C VAL A 54 15.47 0.70 1.19
N ASN A 55 14.85 1.47 2.08
CA ASN A 55 14.48 2.86 1.91
C ASN A 55 15.09 3.64 3.09
N ASP A 56 15.27 4.96 2.94
CA ASP A 56 15.79 5.87 3.97
C ASP A 56 15.16 5.67 5.37
N ASN A 57 13.88 5.28 5.43
CA ASN A 57 13.12 5.07 6.65
C ASN A 57 12.89 3.59 7.00
N LEU A 58 13.12 2.67 6.06
CA LEU A 58 12.67 1.29 6.19
C LEU A 58 13.70 0.30 5.61
N LYS A 59 14.28 -0.52 6.49
CA LYS A 59 15.14 -1.63 6.10
C LYS A 59 14.45 -2.94 6.43
N ILE A 60 14.07 -3.69 5.41
CA ILE A 60 13.46 -5.01 5.53
C ILE A 60 14.40 -6.02 4.89
N GLN A 61 14.66 -7.13 5.58
CA GLN A 61 15.40 -8.26 5.01
C GLN A 61 14.69 -9.55 5.41
N GLY A 62 14.59 -10.48 4.48
CA GLY A 62 14.10 -11.82 4.77
C GLY A 62 14.09 -12.71 3.55
N GLN A 63 13.92 -14.01 3.78
CA GLN A 63 13.79 -14.99 2.69
C GLN A 63 12.41 -14.88 2.05
N ILE A 64 12.34 -14.97 0.73
CA ILE A 64 11.07 -15.02 0.01
C ILE A 64 10.36 -16.31 0.42
N MET A 65 9.12 -16.21 0.90
CA MET A 65 8.31 -17.36 1.28
C MET A 65 7.51 -17.87 0.08
N ALA A 66 7.21 -19.17 0.03
CA ALA A 66 6.39 -19.81 -1.01
C ALA A 66 4.95 -19.24 -1.12
N LYS A 67 4.48 -18.53 -0.09
CA LYS A 67 3.18 -17.81 -0.13
C LYS A 67 3.24 -16.50 -0.94
N SER A 68 4.41 -16.05 -1.35
CA SER A 68 4.57 -14.91 -2.27
C SER A 68 3.99 -15.28 -3.62
N TYR A 69 3.47 -14.32 -4.39
CA TYR A 69 2.86 -14.60 -5.69
C TYR A 69 3.01 -13.43 -6.68
N VAL A 70 2.86 -13.77 -7.95
CA VAL A 70 2.98 -12.83 -9.07
C VAL A 70 1.59 -12.63 -9.68
N PHE A 71 1.16 -11.38 -9.80
CA PHE A 71 0.04 -10.95 -10.66
C PHE A 71 0.58 -10.13 -11.82
N ALA A 72 -0.17 -10.07 -12.93
CA ALA A 72 0.21 -9.45 -14.20
C ALA A 72 1.20 -8.26 -14.05
N ASN A 73 0.75 -7.22 -13.32
CA ASN A 73 1.45 -5.95 -13.16
C ASN A 73 1.99 -5.69 -11.75
N PHE A 74 1.83 -6.60 -10.80
CA PHE A 74 2.38 -6.41 -9.46
C PHE A 74 2.75 -7.75 -8.82
N VAL A 75 3.76 -7.73 -7.96
CA VAL A 75 4.13 -8.90 -7.16
C VAL A 75 3.83 -8.64 -5.70
N VAL A 76 3.41 -9.70 -5.01
CA VAL A 76 3.13 -9.67 -3.58
C VAL A 76 4.10 -10.62 -2.89
N LEU A 77 4.95 -10.05 -2.06
CA LEU A 77 6.01 -10.74 -1.36
C LEU A 77 5.65 -10.94 0.10
N ARG A 78 5.85 -12.16 0.57
CA ARG A 78 5.87 -12.50 1.99
C ARG A 78 7.29 -12.90 2.35
N LEU A 79 7.87 -12.21 3.33
CA LEU A 79 9.25 -12.45 3.76
C LEU A 79 9.28 -13.18 5.10
N ALA A 80 10.19 -14.16 5.23
CA ALA A 80 10.50 -14.81 6.50
C ALA A 80 11.14 -13.79 7.45
N GLY A 81 10.71 -13.76 8.72
CA GLY A 81 11.20 -12.78 9.69
C GLY A 81 10.49 -11.42 9.64
N PHE A 82 9.62 -11.20 8.66
CA PHE A 82 8.73 -10.05 8.64
C PHE A 82 7.51 -10.31 9.53
N TYR A 83 6.99 -9.26 10.21
CA TYR A 83 5.82 -9.39 11.07
C TYR A 83 4.69 -10.12 10.32
N LYS A 84 4.03 -11.08 11.00
CA LYS A 84 3.08 -12.03 10.38
C LYS A 84 1.98 -11.38 9.52
N SER A 85 1.68 -10.10 9.74
CA SER A 85 0.63 -9.33 9.07
C SER A 85 1.08 -8.49 7.87
N HIS A 86 2.37 -8.31 7.62
CA HIS A 86 2.82 -7.37 6.60
C HIS A 86 3.21 -8.07 5.29
N TRP A 87 2.76 -7.51 4.17
CA TRP A 87 3.05 -7.94 2.82
C TRP A 87 3.72 -6.80 2.07
N LEU A 88 4.74 -7.09 1.27
CA LEU A 88 5.37 -6.11 0.42
C LEU A 88 4.79 -6.24 -0.99
N ILE A 89 4.17 -5.17 -1.49
CA ILE A 89 3.59 -5.12 -2.83
C ILE A 89 4.47 -4.24 -3.70
N ILE A 90 4.92 -4.77 -4.83
CA ILE A 90 5.79 -4.05 -5.78
C ILE A 90 5.10 -4.05 -7.14
N ASN A 91 4.91 -2.85 -7.70
CA ASN A 91 4.33 -2.66 -9.02
C ASN A 91 5.41 -2.82 -10.11
N ALA A 92 5.03 -3.36 -11.26
CA ALA A 92 5.87 -3.39 -12.46
C ALA A 92 6.29 -1.98 -12.90
N ALA A 93 5.41 -0.99 -12.73
CA ALA A 93 5.70 0.40 -13.12
C ALA A 93 6.74 1.09 -12.23
N SER A 94 7.03 0.56 -11.04
CA SER A 94 7.97 1.15 -10.08
C SER A 94 9.39 0.58 -10.17
N VAL A 95 9.62 -0.40 -11.06
CA VAL A 95 10.90 -1.11 -11.19
C VAL A 95 11.25 -1.23 -12.66
N ASP A 96 12.54 -1.23 -13.00
CA ASP A 96 12.95 -1.50 -14.38
C ASP A 96 12.53 -2.91 -14.83
N GLU A 97 12.26 -3.06 -16.13
CA GLU A 97 11.68 -4.29 -16.69
C GLU A 97 12.57 -5.52 -16.42
N MET A 98 13.89 -5.36 -16.47
CA MET A 98 14.83 -6.46 -16.25
C MET A 98 14.83 -6.92 -14.80
N SER A 99 14.90 -5.99 -13.85
CA SER A 99 14.82 -6.29 -12.41
C SER A 99 13.47 -6.87 -12.04
N TYR A 100 12.38 -6.36 -12.62
CA TYR A 100 11.04 -6.92 -12.42
C TYR A 100 10.92 -8.35 -12.95
N SER A 101 11.52 -8.65 -14.11
CA SER A 101 11.61 -10.02 -14.65
C SER A 101 12.41 -10.95 -13.72
N ARG A 102 13.54 -10.49 -13.18
CA ARG A 102 14.35 -11.25 -12.21
C ARG A 102 13.57 -11.52 -10.93
N LEU A 103 12.85 -10.53 -10.42
CA LEU A 103 12.00 -10.67 -9.24
C LEU A 103 10.88 -11.68 -9.45
N LYS A 104 10.21 -11.66 -10.61
CA LYS A 104 9.21 -12.68 -10.98
C LYS A 104 9.81 -14.09 -10.95
N ARG A 105 11.00 -14.28 -11.54
CA ARG A 105 11.68 -15.58 -11.57
C ARG A 105 12.05 -16.08 -10.17
N ALA A 106 12.55 -15.20 -9.30
CA ALA A 106 12.89 -15.56 -7.93
C ALA A 106 11.66 -16.03 -7.13
N ILE A 107 10.52 -15.35 -7.29
CA ILE A 107 9.26 -15.77 -6.65
C ILE A 107 8.80 -17.13 -7.17
N ILE A 108 8.83 -17.34 -8.49
CA ILE A 108 8.43 -18.61 -9.11
C ILE A 108 9.34 -19.76 -8.65
N ALA A 109 10.65 -19.53 -8.54
CA ALA A 109 11.61 -20.54 -8.10
C ALA A 109 11.32 -21.04 -6.67
N VAL A 110 10.89 -20.16 -5.78
CA VAL A 110 10.54 -20.50 -4.39
C VAL A 110 9.19 -21.24 -4.29
N GLN A 111 8.30 -21.05 -5.27
CA GLN A 111 7.01 -21.74 -5.31
C GLN A 111 7.12 -23.18 -5.83
N GLN A 112 8.17 -23.51 -6.57
CA GLN A 112 8.35 -24.85 -7.12
C GLN A 112 8.68 -25.85 -6.00
N PRO A 113 8.00 -27.00 -5.93
CA PRO A 113 8.36 -28.05 -4.97
C PRO A 113 9.75 -28.60 -5.33
N SER A 114 10.62 -28.68 -4.32
CA SER A 114 11.95 -29.31 -4.39
C SER A 114 11.87 -30.81 -4.60
#